data_AF-A0A327JCE3-F1
#
_entry.id   AF-A0A327JCE3-F1
#
_cell.length_a   1.000
_cell.length_b   1.000
_cell.length_c   1.000
_cell.angle_alpha   90.00
_cell.angle_beta   90.00
_cell.angle_gamma   90.00
#
_symmetry.space_group_name_H-M   'P 1'
#
loop_
_entity.id
_entity.type
_entity.pdbx_description
1 polymer ?
#
loop_
_entity_poly.entity_id
_entity_poly.type
_entity_poly.pdbx_seq_one_letter_code
_entity_poly.pdbx_strand_id
1 'polypeptide(L)'
;MRKELRKQIELLEQKMSKSPNSMKDGGSHFLYRRERMIRFKMLQKNMPQKMLAKRLNLTESYISKLITGQRYNQDFERYIIHILDVNYCCL
;
A
#
# COMPACT_ATOMS: atom_id res chain seq x y z
N MET A 1 -13.88 6.84 17.90
CA MET A 1 -13.69 5.69 16.98
C MET A 1 -14.29 5.89 15.59
N ARG A 2 -15.62 6.06 15.38
CA ARG A 2 -16.21 6.18 14.02
C ARG A 2 -15.67 7.33 13.15
N LYS A 3 -15.36 8.50 13.74
CA LYS A 3 -14.87 9.68 12.98
C LYS A 3 -13.46 9.47 12.40
N GLU A 4 -12.59 8.78 13.13
CA GLU A 4 -11.20 8.56 12.72
C GLU A 4 -11.08 7.49 11.65
N LEU A 5 -11.84 6.39 11.79
CA LEU A 5 -11.95 5.37 10.75
C LEU A 5 -12.50 5.94 9.44
N ARG A 6 -13.51 6.83 9.50
CA ARG A 6 -14.03 7.53 8.31
C ARG A 6 -12.96 8.37 7.61
N LYS A 7 -12.17 9.13 8.36
CA LYS A 7 -11.04 9.91 7.80
C LYS A 7 -9.99 9.00 7.14
N GLN A 8 -9.68 7.85 7.74
CA GLN A 8 -8.77 6.88 7.15
C GLN A 8 -9.30 6.27 5.85
N ILE A 9 -10.60 5.98 5.79
CA ILE A 9 -11.26 5.49 4.57
C ILE A 9 -11.25 6.57 3.48
N GLU A 10 -11.62 7.81 3.80
CA GLU A 10 -11.63 8.92 2.85
C GLU A 10 -10.22 9.19 2.29
N LEU A 11 -9.21 9.20 3.15
CA LEU A 11 -7.81 9.35 2.73
C LEU A 11 -7.34 8.17 1.87
N LEU A 12 -7.80 6.94 2.17
CA LEU A 12 -7.52 5.78 1.34
C LEU A 12 -8.16 5.93 -0.05
N GLU A 13 -9.43 6.32 -0.11
CA GLU A 13 -10.16 6.53 -1.37
C GLU A 13 -9.50 7.62 -2.23
N GLN A 14 -9.08 8.73 -1.62
CA GLN A 14 -8.30 9.78 -2.30
C GLN A 14 -6.96 9.27 -2.85
N LYS A 15 -6.29 8.33 -2.16
CA LYS A 15 -5.06 7.71 -2.68
C LYS A 15 -5.36 6.71 -3.80
N MET A 16 -6.43 5.93 -3.66
CA MET A 16 -6.82 4.91 -4.62
C MET A 16 -7.41 5.50 -5.91
N SER A 17 -7.96 6.71 -5.88
CA SER A 17 -8.41 7.42 -7.09
C SER A 17 -7.27 7.75 -8.05
N LYS A 18 -6.03 7.78 -7.56
CA LYS A 18 -4.80 8.00 -8.33
C LYS A 18 -3.98 6.72 -8.51
N SER A 19 -4.55 5.55 -8.17
CA SER A 19 -3.85 4.28 -8.31
C SER A 19 -3.63 3.97 -9.80
N PRO A 20 -2.41 3.59 -10.21
CA PRO A 20 -2.16 3.13 -11.58
C PRO A 20 -2.79 1.76 -11.87
N ASN A 21 -3.31 1.07 -10.85
CA ASN A 21 -3.99 -0.22 -10.96
C ASN A 21 -5.53 -0.06 -11.00
N SER A 22 -6.04 1.16 -11.20
CA SER A 22 -7.47 1.44 -11.30
C SER A 22 -8.13 0.54 -12.36
N MET A 23 -9.28 -0.06 -12.00
CA MET A 23 -10.07 -0.89 -12.93
C MET A 23 -10.58 -0.09 -14.13
N LYS A 24 -10.81 1.22 -13.96
CA LYS A 24 -11.30 2.10 -15.03
C LYS A 24 -10.30 2.20 -16.18
N ASP A 25 -9.02 1.98 -15.88
CA ASP A 25 -7.91 2.12 -16.80
C ASP A 25 -7.36 0.75 -17.26
N GLY A 26 -8.12 -0.33 -17.04
CA GLY A 26 -7.71 -1.70 -17.38
C GLY A 26 -6.70 -2.33 -16.42
N GLY A 27 -6.58 -1.81 -15.19
CA GLY A 27 -5.64 -2.31 -14.19
C GLY A 27 -5.94 -3.74 -13.68
N SER A 28 -4.92 -4.39 -13.12
CA SER A 28 -5.04 -5.74 -12.55
C SER A 28 -5.84 -5.76 -11.24
N HIS A 29 -6.86 -6.62 -11.16
CA HIS A 29 -7.65 -6.87 -9.94
C HIS A 29 -6.78 -7.19 -8.73
N PHE A 30 -5.79 -8.05 -8.92
CA PHE A 30 -4.86 -8.44 -7.88
C PHE A 30 -4.02 -7.26 -7.41
N LEU A 31 -3.39 -6.52 -8.33
CA LEU A 31 -2.53 -5.39 -7.98
C LEU A 31 -3.30 -4.26 -7.29
N TYR A 32 -4.53 -3.99 -7.73
CA TYR A 32 -5.40 -3.02 -7.08
C TYR A 32 -5.75 -3.41 -5.63
N ARG A 33 -6.15 -4.68 -5.41
CA ARG A 33 -6.45 -5.20 -4.07
C ARG A 33 -5.22 -5.17 -3.17
N ARG A 34 -4.07 -5.62 -3.67
CA ARG A 34 -2.78 -5.58 -2.98
C ARG A 34 -2.41 -4.15 -2.57
N GLU A 35 -2.42 -3.22 -3.52
CA GLU A 35 -2.10 -1.81 -3.27
C GLU A 35 -3.02 -1.23 -2.18
N ARG A 36 -4.34 -1.45 -2.32
CA ARG A 36 -5.34 -0.97 -1.35
C ARG A 36 -5.07 -1.50 0.04
N MET A 37 -4.76 -2.79 0.17
CA MET A 37 -4.50 -3.43 1.46
C MET A 37 -3.23 -2.88 2.12
N ILE A 38 -2.13 -2.74 1.37
CA ILE A 38 -0.89 -2.14 1.88
C ILE A 38 -1.15 -0.72 2.37
N ARG A 39 -1.76 0.13 1.53
CA ARG A 39 -2.03 1.54 1.86
C ARG A 39 -2.93 1.66 3.10
N PHE A 40 -3.93 0.79 3.23
CA PHE A 40 -4.82 0.79 4.39
C PHE A 40 -4.09 0.39 5.68
N LYS A 41 -3.31 -0.70 5.67
CA LYS A 41 -2.53 -1.12 6.85
C LYS A 41 -1.47 -0.07 7.23
N MET A 42 -0.85 0.60 6.25
CA MET A 42 0.03 1.75 6.51
C MET A 42 -0.70 2.89 7.21
N LEU A 43 -1.93 3.22 6.79
CA LEU A 43 -2.75 4.25 7.45
C LEU A 43 -3.13 3.85 8.87
N GLN A 44 -3.55 2.60 9.10
CA GLN A 44 -3.89 2.12 10.44
C GLN A 44 -2.71 2.17 11.41
N LYS A 45 -1.48 1.93 10.92
CA LYS A 45 -0.25 1.97 11.71
C LYS A 45 0.44 3.34 11.73
N ASN A 46 -0.19 4.39 11.17
CA ASN A 46 0.41 5.72 11.01
C ASN A 46 1.83 5.67 10.39
N MET A 47 2.03 4.80 9.40
CA MET A 47 3.33 4.56 8.77
C MET A 47 3.40 5.30 7.43
N PRO A 48 4.06 6.47 7.34
CA PRO A 48 4.23 7.17 6.08
C PRO A 48 5.23 6.44 5.17
N GLN A 49 5.13 6.66 3.87
CA GLN A 49 6.02 6.07 2.86
C GLN A 49 7.50 6.39 3.11
N LYS A 50 7.79 7.63 3.55
CA LYS A 50 9.11 8.08 4.01
C LYS A 50 9.72 7.21 5.11
N MET A 51 8.89 6.72 6.04
CA MET A 51 9.35 5.87 7.13
C MET A 51 9.72 4.47 6.61
N LEU A 52 8.95 3.91 5.68
CA LEU A 52 9.29 2.66 4.99
C LEU A 52 10.59 2.80 4.19
N ALA A 53 10.72 3.88 3.43
CA ALA A 53 11.91 4.20 2.65
C ALA A 53 13.17 4.21 3.53
N LYS A 54 13.13 4.92 4.67
CA LYS A 54 14.24 4.96 5.62
C LYS A 54 14.56 3.58 6.22
N ARG A 55 13.54 2.79 6.58
CA ARG A 55 13.72 1.47 7.20
C ARG A 55 14.33 0.44 6.25
N LEU A 56 13.94 0.48 4.98
CA LEU A 56 14.41 -0.45 3.96
C LEU A 56 15.64 0.05 3.20
N ASN A 57 16.15 1.24 3.54
CA ASN A 57 17.22 1.92 2.82
C ASN A 57 16.91 2.09 1.31
N LEU A 58 15.67 2.49 1.00
CA LEU A 58 15.17 2.69 -0.36
C LEU A 58 14.68 4.14 -0.52
N THR A 59 14.53 4.60 -1.77
CA THR A 59 13.92 5.91 -2.02
C THR A 59 12.40 5.83 -1.89
N GLU A 60 11.76 6.94 -1.53
CA GLU A 60 10.28 7.00 -1.49
C GLU A 60 9.68 6.65 -2.85
N SER A 61 10.28 7.12 -3.96
CA SER A 61 9.84 6.77 -5.32
C SER A 61 9.87 5.26 -5.55
N TYR A 62 10.93 4.58 -5.12
CA TYR A 62 11.04 3.13 -5.25
C TYR A 62 10.01 2.38 -4.41
N ILE A 63 9.77 2.82 -3.16
CA ILE A 63 8.67 2.28 -2.34
C ILE A 63 7.31 2.43 -3.04
N SER A 64 7.06 3.56 -3.71
CA SER A 64 5.83 3.76 -4.49
C SER A 64 5.66 2.67 -5.54
N LYS A 65 6.72 2.37 -6.29
CA LYS A 65 6.75 1.32 -7.33
C LYS A 65 6.54 -0.08 -6.76
N LEU A 66 7.03 -0.34 -5.53
CA LEU A 66 6.81 -1.60 -4.83
C LEU A 66 5.36 -1.74 -4.36
N ILE A 67 4.76 -0.66 -3.82
CA ILE A 67 3.36 -0.64 -3.39
C ILE A 67 2.42 -0.87 -4.58
N THR A 68 2.68 -0.24 -5.73
CA THR A 68 1.86 -0.38 -6.95
C THR A 68 2.13 -1.68 -7.71
N GLY A 69 3.19 -2.44 -7.36
CA GLY A 69 3.56 -3.68 -8.04
C GLY A 69 4.31 -3.48 -9.36
N GLN A 70 4.75 -2.26 -9.66
CA GLN A 70 5.62 -1.97 -10.81
C GLN A 70 7.05 -2.52 -10.64
N ARG A 71 7.46 -2.79 -9.40
CA ARG A 71 8.72 -3.43 -9.05
C ARG A 71 8.49 -4.50 -7.99
N TYR A 72 9.41 -5.44 -7.92
CA TYR A 72 9.46 -6.47 -6.89
C TYR A 72 10.73 -6.32 -6.05
N ASN A 73 10.61 -6.53 -4.74
CA ASN A 73 11.72 -6.60 -3.82
C ASN A 73 11.35 -7.54 -2.67
N GLN A 74 12.15 -8.58 -2.46
CA GLN A 74 11.84 -9.63 -1.49
C GLN A 74 11.81 -9.12 -0.04
N ASP A 75 12.70 -8.18 0.32
CA ASP A 75 12.76 -7.62 1.67
C ASP A 75 11.54 -6.76 1.98
N PHE A 76 11.05 -6.02 0.98
CA PHE A 76 9.79 -5.30 1.07
C PHE A 76 8.61 -6.25 1.28
N GLU A 77 8.51 -7.36 0.53
CA GLU A 77 7.45 -8.35 0.71
C GLU A 77 7.50 -8.99 2.11
N ARG A 78 8.68 -9.37 2.59
CA ARG A 78 8.84 -9.86 3.97
C ARG A 78 8.41 -8.81 5.00
N TYR A 79 8.79 -7.55 4.77
CA TYR A 79 8.44 -6.44 5.65
C TYR A 79 6.92 -6.23 5.72
N ILE A 80 6.22 -6.15 4.59
CA ILE A 80 4.78 -5.91 4.60
C ILE A 80 4.00 -7.11 5.18
N ILE A 81 4.46 -8.34 4.99
CA ILE A 81 3.87 -9.52 5.63
C ILE A 81 4.02 -9.44 7.15
N HIS A 82 5.23 -9.26 7.67
CA HIS A 82 5.48 -9.33 9.11
C HIS A 82 5.11 -8.05 9.87
N ILE A 83 5.37 -6.89 9.28
CA ILE A 83 5.20 -5.60 9.96
C ILE A 83 3.86 -4.95 9.65
N LEU A 84 3.31 -5.12 8.44
CA LEU A 84 2.00 -4.58 8.11
C LEU A 84 0.88 -5.63 8.25
N ASP A 85 1.19 -6.90 8.50
CA ASP A 85 0.21 -7.99 8.58
C ASP A 85 -0.64 -8.03 7.31
N VAL A 86 0.06 -8.03 6.18
CA VAL A 86 -0.50 -8.03 4.84
C VAL A 86 -0.21 -9.39 4.21
N ASN A 87 -1.24 -10.23 4.07
CA ASN A 87 -1.13 -11.52 3.41
C ASN A 87 -2.00 -11.54 2.14
N TYR A 88 -1.37 -11.78 0.99
CA TYR A 88 -2.03 -11.80 -0.32
C TYR A 88 -2.45 -13.20 -0.78
N CYS A 89 -2.13 -14.27 -0.04
CA CYS A 89 -2.41 -15.65 -0.45
C CYS A 89 -3.92 -15.96 -0.57
N CYS A 90 -4.78 -15.09 -0.04
CA CYS A 90 -6.24 -15.23 -0.06
C CYS A 90 -6.95 -14.10 -0.83
N LEU A 91 -6.24 -13.38 -1.71
CA LEU A 91 -6.79 -12.25 -2.49
C LEU A 91 -7.43 -12.65 -3.83
#